data_AF-A0A381TQA0-F1
#
_entry.id   AF-A0A381TQA0-F1
#
_cell.length_a   1.000
_cell.length_b   1.000
_cell.length_c   1.000
_cell.angle_alpha   90.00
_cell.angle_beta   90.00
_cell.angle_gamma   90.00
#
_symmetry.space_group_name_H-M   'P 1'
#
loop_
_entity.id
_entity.type
_entity.pdbx_description
1 polymer ?
#
loop_
_entity_poly.entity_id
_entity_poly.type
_entity_poly.pdbx_seq_one_letter_code
_entity_poly.pdbx_strand_id
1 'polypeptide(L)'
;MVMNVFHAGDGNLHPLIVFDAREDGVMERVLAAGEEIVRVSLAAGGVLSGEHGIGLEKKRFMPLQFSPADLEAQQRLRTAFDPAGMANPAKVLPSGASCGHVTSLGRVPEGMWI
;
A
#
# COMPACT_ATOMS: atom_id res chain seq x y z
N MET A 1 -2.94 -9.07 -19.70
CA MET A 1 -1.49 -9.24 -19.95
C MET A 1 -0.73 -8.52 -18.84
N VAL A 2 0.38 -9.08 -18.34
CA VAL A 2 1.24 -8.39 -17.36
C VAL A 2 2.52 -7.97 -18.08
N MET A 3 2.81 -6.67 -18.07
CA MET A 3 4.07 -6.10 -18.57
C MET A 3 4.90 -5.65 -17.36
N ASN A 4 6.23 -5.64 -17.48
CA ASN A 4 7.10 -5.13 -16.43
C ASN A 4 7.98 -4.03 -16.99
N VAL A 5 8.07 -2.92 -16.26
CA VAL A 5 9.17 -1.95 -16.35
C VAL A 5 10.04 -2.17 -15.12
N PHE A 6 11.35 -2.00 -15.20
CA PHE A 6 12.22 -2.28 -14.07
C PHE A 6 13.33 -1.25 -13.94
N HIS A 7 13.66 -0.92 -12.69
CA HIS A 7 14.79 -0.09 -12.34
C HIS A 7 15.98 -1.03 -12.12
N ALA A 8 16.74 -1.25 -13.19
CA ALA A 8 17.86 -2.20 -13.17
C ALA A 8 18.95 -1.84 -12.14
N GLY A 9 19.06 -0.56 -11.77
CA GLY A 9 20.08 -0.04 -10.85
C GLY A 9 19.81 -0.31 -9.37
N ASP A 10 18.55 -0.41 -8.94
CA ASP A 10 18.18 -0.63 -7.54
C ASP A 10 17.32 -1.89 -7.31
N GLY A 11 17.00 -2.63 -8.38
CA GLY A 11 16.36 -3.93 -8.33
C GLY A 11 14.84 -3.89 -8.22
N ASN A 12 14.20 -2.74 -8.43
CA ASN A 12 12.75 -2.61 -8.31
C ASN A 12 12.01 -2.97 -9.62
N LEU A 13 10.93 -3.75 -9.48
CA LEU A 13 10.02 -4.11 -10.56
C LEU A 13 8.73 -3.27 -10.51
N HIS A 14 8.28 -2.81 -11.67
CA HIS A 14 7.01 -2.11 -11.91
C HIS A 14 6.10 -3.02 -12.74
N PRO A 15 5.34 -3.92 -12.09
CA PRO A 15 4.32 -4.70 -12.76
C PRO A 15 3.18 -3.78 -13.22
N LEU A 16 2.87 -3.84 -14.51
CA LEU A 16 1.77 -3.14 -15.16
C LEU A 16 0.76 -4.19 -15.65
N ILE A 17 -0.41 -4.22 -15.02
CA ILE A 17 -1.50 -5.10 -15.40
C ILE A 17 -2.37 -4.37 -16.43
N VAL A 18 -2.33 -4.82 -17.68
CA VAL A 18 -3.16 -4.26 -18.75
C VAL A 18 -4.46 -5.06 -18.84
N PHE A 19 -5.58 -4.35 -18.77
CA PHE A 19 -6.93 -4.91 -18.80
C PHE A 19 -7.91 -3.95 -19.48
N ASP A 20 -9.05 -4.48 -19.93
CA ASP A 20 -10.17 -3.69 -20.44
C ASP A 20 -11.22 -3.53 -19.34
N ALA A 21 -11.36 -2.31 -18.79
CA ALA A 21 -12.28 -2.01 -17.69
C ALA A 21 -13.78 -2.22 -18.03
N ARG A 22 -14.12 -2.44 -19.31
CA ARG A 22 -15.49 -2.73 -19.77
C ARG A 22 -15.89 -4.18 -19.57
N GLU A 23 -14.93 -5.07 -19.33
CA GLU A 23 -15.20 -6.48 -19.06
C GLU A 23 -15.73 -6.66 -17.63
N ASP A 24 -16.91 -7.27 -17.50
CA ASP A 24 -17.50 -7.55 -16.19
C ASP A 24 -16.57 -8.42 -15.32
N GLY A 25 -16.41 -8.01 -14.06
CA GLY A 25 -15.59 -8.71 -13.08
C GLY A 25 -14.07 -8.60 -13.31
N VAL A 26 -13.60 -7.81 -14.27
CA VAL A 26 -12.16 -7.69 -14.59
C VAL A 26 -11.38 -7.03 -13.46
N MET A 27 -11.98 -6.05 -12.78
CA MET A 27 -11.33 -5.30 -11.72
C MET A 27 -10.98 -6.19 -10.53
N GLU A 28 -11.89 -7.08 -10.14
CA GLU A 28 -11.67 -8.05 -9.07
C GLU A 28 -10.52 -8.99 -9.42
N ARG A 29 -10.46 -9.46 -10.67
CA ARG A 29 -9.34 -10.31 -11.16
C ARG A 29 -8.02 -9.56 -11.15
N VAL A 30 -8.00 -8.30 -11.59
CA VAL A 30 -6.81 -7.45 -11.62
C VAL A 30 -6.29 -7.18 -10.20
N LEU A 31 -7.18 -6.83 -9.27
CA LEU A 31 -6.82 -6.58 -7.87
C LEU A 31 -6.31 -7.86 -7.18
N ALA A 32 -6.92 -9.01 -7.47
CA ALA A 32 -6.44 -10.30 -6.97
C ALA A 32 -5.05 -10.65 -7.51
N ALA A 33 -4.82 -10.45 -8.81
CA ALA A 33 -3.50 -10.64 -9.42
C ALA A 33 -2.45 -9.69 -8.81
N GLY A 34 -2.79 -8.42 -8.59
CA GLY A 34 -1.92 -7.46 -7.91
C GLY A 34 -1.55 -7.89 -6.49
N GLU A 35 -2.52 -8.41 -5.72
CA GLU A 35 -2.27 -8.96 -4.39
C GLU A 35 -1.35 -10.18 -4.42
N GLU A 36 -1.56 -11.10 -5.37
CA GLU A 36 -0.71 -12.28 -5.52
C GLU A 36 0.74 -11.89 -5.84
N ILE A 37 0.94 -10.92 -6.74
CA ILE A 37 2.27 -10.38 -7.06
C ILE A 37 2.96 -9.82 -5.80
N VAL A 38 2.26 -9.05 -4.97
CA VAL A 38 2.82 -8.53 -3.71
C VAL A 38 3.21 -9.68 -2.79
N ARG A 39 2.34 -10.66 -2.58
CA ARG A 39 2.60 -11.79 -1.68
C ARG A 39 3.80 -12.62 -2.13
N VAL A 40 3.88 -12.94 -3.42
CA VAL A 40 5.00 -13.67 -4.00
C VAL A 40 6.31 -12.89 -3.86
N SER A 41 6.28 -11.58 -4.12
CA SER A 41 7.45 -10.70 -3.97
C SER A 41 8.00 -10.70 -2.54
N LEU A 42 7.10 -10.59 -1.55
CA LEU A 42 7.48 -10.65 -0.13
C LEU A 42 8.00 -12.04 0.28
N ALA A 43 7.34 -13.11 -0.19
CA ALA A 43 7.76 -14.48 0.09
C ALA A 43 9.15 -14.81 -0.48
N ALA A 44 9.53 -14.16 -1.59
CA ALA A 44 10.86 -14.26 -2.19
C ALA A 44 11.93 -13.40 -1.48
N GLY A 45 11.59 -12.73 -0.37
CA GLY A 45 12.50 -11.83 0.36
C GLY A 45 12.59 -10.42 -0.20
N GLY A 46 11.71 -10.05 -1.12
CA GLY A 46 11.56 -8.68 -1.62
C GLY A 46 10.90 -7.76 -0.60
N VAL A 47 10.64 -6.52 -1.03
CA VAL A 47 10.02 -5.48 -0.21
C VAL A 47 8.70 -5.00 -0.80
N LEU A 48 7.79 -4.49 0.04
CA LEU A 48 6.47 -4.02 -0.40
C LEU A 48 6.54 -2.79 -1.31
N SER A 49 7.58 -1.97 -1.13
CA SER A 49 7.80 -0.71 -1.83
C SER A 49 9.27 -0.49 -2.13
N GLY A 50 9.55 0.01 -3.33
CA GLY A 50 10.85 0.53 -3.76
C GLY A 50 10.84 2.06 -3.81
N GLU A 51 11.18 2.66 -4.96
CA GLU A 51 11.13 4.12 -5.16
C GLU A 51 9.70 4.69 -5.12
N HIS A 52 8.70 3.89 -5.49
CA HIS A 52 7.30 4.25 -5.37
C HIS A 52 6.81 3.97 -3.94
N GLY A 53 6.00 4.87 -3.39
CA GLY A 53 5.44 4.74 -2.04
C GLY A 53 4.29 3.73 -1.90
N ILE A 54 3.87 3.49 -0.66
CA ILE A 54 2.81 2.55 -0.28
C ILE A 54 1.42 3.01 -0.78
N GLY A 55 1.11 4.30 -0.60
CA GLY A 55 -0.19 4.87 -0.96
C GLY A 55 -1.38 4.18 -0.30
N LEU A 56 -2.59 4.39 -0.84
CA LEU A 56 -3.80 3.75 -0.30
C LEU A 56 -3.85 2.25 -0.62
N GLU A 57 -3.38 1.88 -1.81
CA GLU A 57 -3.51 0.53 -2.36
C GLU A 57 -2.70 -0.49 -1.56
N LYS A 58 -1.40 -0.23 -1.36
CA LYS A 58 -0.48 -1.20 -0.72
C LYS A 58 -0.53 -1.17 0.81
N LYS A 59 -1.17 -0.16 1.40
CA LYS A 59 -1.27 0.04 2.86
C LYS A 59 -1.76 -1.22 3.59
N ARG A 60 -2.72 -1.94 2.99
CA ARG A 60 -3.29 -3.17 3.57
C ARG A 60 -2.28 -4.31 3.69
N PHE A 61 -1.20 -4.27 2.92
CA PHE A 61 -0.14 -5.29 2.92
C PHE A 61 1.02 -4.95 3.86
N MET A 62 1.05 -3.75 4.45
CA MET A 62 2.13 -3.38 5.38
C MET A 62 2.34 -4.39 6.53
N PRO A 63 1.28 -4.97 7.14
CA PRO A 63 1.46 -6.00 8.17
C PRO A 63 2.09 -7.32 7.68
N LEU A 64 2.19 -7.52 6.36
CA LEU A 64 2.89 -8.68 5.80
C LEU A 64 4.43 -8.49 5.82
N GLN A 65 4.90 -7.25 5.93
CA GLN A 65 6.33 -6.93 5.95
C GLN A 65 6.79 -6.39 7.31
N PHE A 66 5.96 -5.61 7.98
CA PHE A 66 6.30 -4.92 9.22
C PHE A 66 5.59 -5.55 10.41
N SER A 67 6.32 -5.72 11.51
CA SER A 67 5.73 -6.15 12.77
C SER A 67 4.83 -5.04 13.36
N PRO A 68 3.93 -5.36 14.31
CA PRO A 68 3.17 -4.35 15.03
C PRO A 68 4.06 -3.28 15.69
N ALA A 69 5.23 -3.68 16.22
CA ALA A 69 6.18 -2.76 16.84
C ALA A 69 6.81 -1.79 15.82
N ASP A 70 7.13 -2.28 14.61
CA ASP A 70 7.64 -1.43 13.52
C ASP A 70 6.59 -0.39 13.09
N LEU A 71 5.32 -0.82 12.96
CA LEU A 71 4.22 0.07 12.58
C LEU A 71 3.94 1.11 13.68
N GLU A 72 4.04 0.73 14.95
CA GLU A 72 3.94 1.68 16.07
C GLU A 72 5.08 2.71 16.03
N ALA A 73 6.32 2.27 15.80
CA ALA A 73 7.46 3.17 15.68
C ALA A 73 7.29 4.17 14.52
N GLN A 74 6.83 3.71 13.36
CA GLN A 74 6.52 4.57 12.21
C GLN A 74 5.40 5.58 12.56
N GLN A 75 4.37 5.16 13.28
CA GLN A 75 3.29 6.05 13.72
C GLN A 75 3.78 7.10 14.72
N ARG A 76 4.65 6.72 15.67
CA ARG A 76 5.26 7.67 16.62
C ARG A 76 6.11 8.71 15.91
N LEU A 77 6.89 8.30 14.90
CA LEU A 77 7.64 9.22 14.06
C LEU A 77 6.70 10.20 13.35
N ARG A 78 5.63 9.72 12.71
CA ARG A 78 4.64 10.60 12.07
C ARG A 78 4.06 11.61 13.06
N THR A 79 3.59 11.16 14.23
CA THR A 79 2.97 12.03 15.23
C THR A 79 3.93 13.11 15.75
N ALA A 80 5.23 12.83 15.81
CA ALA A 80 6.23 13.82 16.22
C ALA A 80 6.32 15.02 15.26
N PHE A 81 6.05 14.82 13.97
CA PHE A 81 6.15 15.86 12.94
C PHE A 81 4.79 16.34 12.40
N ASP A 82 3.72 15.55 12.56
CA ASP A 82 2.35 15.86 12.15
C ASP A 82 1.36 15.56 13.30
N PRO A 83 1.46 16.29 14.43
CA PRO A 83 0.64 16.03 15.62
C PRO A 83 -0.86 16.28 15.37
N ALA A 84 -1.19 17.15 14.42
CA ALA A 84 -2.57 17.44 14.01
C ALA A 84 -3.10 16.48 12.93
N GLY A 85 -2.24 15.59 12.39
CA GLY A 85 -2.64 14.59 11.41
C GLY A 85 -3.04 15.15 10.03
N MET A 86 -2.57 16.34 9.66
CA MET A 86 -2.96 17.05 8.44
C MET A 86 -2.24 16.56 7.18
N ALA A 87 -1.04 15.99 7.33
CA ALA A 87 -0.26 15.54 6.19
C ALA A 87 -0.78 14.19 5.66
N ASN A 88 -1.59 14.25 4.59
CA ASN A 88 -2.14 13.08 3.88
C ASN A 88 -2.81 12.06 4.83
N PRO A 89 -3.88 12.46 5.55
CA PRO A 89 -4.56 11.59 6.51
C PRO A 89 -4.98 10.27 5.86
N ALA A 90 -4.85 9.18 6.61
CA ALA A 90 -5.17 7.80 6.21
C ALA A 90 -4.37 7.22 5.03
N LYS A 91 -3.44 7.95 4.40
CA LYS A 91 -2.74 7.49 3.18
C LYS A 91 -1.53 6.60 3.45
N VAL A 92 -0.82 6.79 4.56
CA VAL A 92 0.53 6.23 4.74
C VAL A 92 0.58 4.98 5.62
N LEU A 93 -0.11 4.98 6.77
CA LEU A 93 -0.03 3.88 7.75
C LEU A 93 -1.40 3.22 7.96
N PRO A 94 -1.44 1.89 8.16
CA PRO A 94 -2.67 1.19 8.50
C PRO A 94 -3.24 1.72 9.83
N SER A 95 -4.57 1.77 9.92
CA SER A 95 -5.25 2.20 11.13
C SER A 95 -5.14 1.14 12.24
N GLY A 96 -5.15 1.57 13.50
CA GLY A 96 -5.13 0.66 14.65
C GLY A 96 -3.73 0.31 15.18
N ALA A 97 -2.67 0.93 14.65
CA ALA A 97 -1.30 0.76 15.15
C ALA A 97 -1.04 1.40 16.52
N SER A 98 -2.03 2.06 17.13
CA SER A 98 -1.93 2.60 18.50
C SER A 98 -3.32 2.72 19.14
N CYS A 99 -3.39 2.66 20.47
CA CYS A 99 -4.64 2.69 21.25
C CYS A 99 -5.48 3.97 21.08
N GLY A 100 -4.86 5.07 20.61
CA GLY A 100 -5.55 6.33 20.29
C GLY A 100 -6.09 6.42 18.87
N HIS A 101 -5.85 5.41 18.01
CA HIS A 101 -6.26 5.44 16.61
C HIS A 101 -7.67 4.88 16.43
N VAL A 102 -8.68 5.65 16.84
CA VAL A 102 -10.07 5.41 16.41
C VAL A 102 -10.20 5.96 14.99
N THR A 103 -10.41 5.05 14.03
CA THR A 103 -10.59 5.33 12.59
C THR A 103 -11.73 6.32 12.33
N SER A 104 -11.42 7.52 11.84
CA SER A 104 -12.43 8.39 11.21
C SER A 104 -12.61 8.14 9.71
N LEU A 105 -11.81 7.27 9.08
CA LEU A 105 -11.92 6.98 7.64
C LEU A 105 -11.77 5.48 7.36
N GLY A 106 -12.78 4.70 7.77
CA GLY A 106 -12.96 3.32 7.30
C GLY A 106 -13.36 3.22 5.82
N ARG A 107 -13.60 4.36 5.15
CA ARG A 107 -13.87 4.47 3.72
C ARG A 107 -13.05 5.62 3.13
N VAL A 108 -12.45 5.36 1.97
CA VAL A 108 -11.87 6.40 1.11
C VAL A 108 -13.02 7.31 0.66
N PRO A 109 -12.94 8.64 0.83
CA PRO A 109 -13.97 9.56 0.37
C PRO A 109 -14.21 9.43 -1.14
N GLU A 110 -15.47 9.49 -1.57
CA GLU A 110 -15.84 9.48 -2.97
C GLU A 110 -15.18 10.64 -3.72
N GLY A 111 -14.54 10.37 -4.87
CA GLY A 111 -13.80 11.36 -5.65
C GLY A 111 -12.34 11.58 -5.23
N MET A 112 -11.83 10.84 -4.24
CA MET A 112 -10.40 10.80 -3.97
C MET A 112 -9.70 9.98 -5.05
N TRP A 113 -8.80 10.61 -5.81
CA TRP A 113 -7.97 9.95 -6.81
C TRP A 113 -7.02 8.96 -6.13
N ILE A 114 -7.19 7.67 -6.45
CA ILE A 114 -6.25 6.59 -6.13
C ILE A 114 -5.26 6.48 -7.28
#